data_AF-A0A2V8TJV4-F1
#
_entry.id   AF-A0A2V8TJV4-F1
#
_cell.length_a   1.000
_cell.length_b   1.000
_cell.length_c   1.000
_cell.angle_alpha   90.00
_cell.angle_beta   90.00
_cell.angle_gamma   90.00
#
_symmetry.space_group_name_H-M   'P 1'
#
loop_
_entity.id
_entity.type
_entity.pdbx_description
1 polymer ?
#
loop_
_entity_poly.entity_id
_entity_poly.type
_entity_poly.pdbx_seq_one_letter_code
_entity_poly.pdbx_strand_id
1 'polypeptide(L)'
;MEMKFRCLCRIALLLAPIGAVAQTRPVDLLLRGGQVVDGSGSAPITADVGTAGDRIVFVGDSAKLRIRAARTIDVKGLVVSPGFIDPHAHVLEDLADAARKTNECYLMQGVTTVITGNDGGGPIQSRAMLAKWSQQGIGTNAALYVGQGAVRREVMGMSDAAPTAQSEGHGRRRPRHVHGSLLRPRQLCQDRGSDRAR
;
A
#
# COMPACT_ATOMS: atom_id res chain seq x y z
N MET A 1 50.73 78.18 -22.06
CA MET A 1 49.92 77.19 -22.80
C MET A 1 49.65 76.05 -21.82
N GLU A 2 48.64 76.19 -20.95
CA GLU A 2 47.31 75.59 -21.14
C GLU A 2 47.39 74.12 -21.58
N MET A 3 47.13 73.19 -20.65
CA MET A 3 46.10 72.15 -20.82
C MET A 3 45.91 71.31 -19.55
N LYS A 4 44.73 71.48 -18.96
CA LYS A 4 44.08 70.60 -17.97
C LYS A 4 43.91 69.19 -18.55
N PHE A 5 43.93 68.14 -17.72
CA PHE A 5 42.90 67.09 -17.80
C PHE A 5 42.81 66.30 -16.48
N ARG A 6 41.68 66.48 -15.79
CA ARG A 6 41.23 65.68 -14.65
C ARG A 6 40.65 64.37 -15.19
N CYS A 7 40.95 63.23 -14.58
CA CYS A 7 40.07 62.07 -14.65
C CYS A 7 40.23 61.18 -13.40
N LEU A 8 39.52 61.53 -12.33
CA LEU A 8 39.24 60.58 -11.25
C LEU A 8 38.04 59.74 -11.68
N CYS A 9 38.29 58.54 -12.22
CA CYS A 9 37.26 57.52 -12.39
C CYS A 9 36.87 56.96 -11.01
N ARG A 10 35.78 57.50 -10.44
CA ARG A 10 35.05 56.85 -9.34
C ARG A 10 34.30 55.64 -9.91
N ILE A 11 34.85 54.45 -9.72
CA ILE A 11 34.14 53.19 -9.98
C ILE A 11 33.10 53.03 -8.87
N ALA A 12 31.85 53.38 -9.15
CA ALA A 12 30.72 53.08 -8.29
C ALA A 12 30.37 51.60 -8.46
N LEU A 13 30.76 50.77 -7.49
CA LEU A 13 30.37 49.37 -7.41
C LEU A 13 28.87 49.31 -7.07
N LEU A 14 28.02 49.19 -8.09
CA LEU A 14 26.59 48.93 -7.93
C LEU A 14 26.42 47.51 -7.37
N LEU A 15 26.27 47.40 -6.05
CA LEU A 15 25.72 46.20 -5.42
C LEU A 15 24.24 46.07 -5.85
N ALA A 16 23.99 45.32 -6.91
CA ALA A 16 22.64 44.84 -7.19
C ALA A 16 22.25 43.85 -6.08
N PRO A 17 21.09 44.01 -5.43
CA PRO A 17 20.61 42.99 -4.50
C PRO A 17 20.29 41.75 -5.33
N ILE A 18 21.10 40.70 -5.19
CA ILE A 18 20.76 39.36 -5.66
C ILE A 18 19.58 38.93 -4.80
N GLY A 19 18.37 39.23 -5.27
CA GLY A 19 17.15 38.70 -4.68
C GLY A 19 17.24 37.19 -4.73
N ALA A 20 17.33 36.55 -3.55
CA ALA A 20 17.27 35.10 -3.45
C ALA A 20 15.95 34.64 -4.08
N VAL A 21 16.03 34.10 -5.30
CA VAL A 21 14.89 33.48 -5.96
C VAL A 21 14.52 32.29 -5.09
N ALA A 22 13.41 32.42 -4.36
CA ALA A 22 12.91 31.36 -3.53
C ALA A 22 12.62 30.14 -4.40
N GLN A 23 13.30 29.03 -4.12
CA GLN A 23 13.11 27.78 -4.85
C GLN A 23 11.70 27.27 -4.58
N THR A 24 10.83 27.35 -5.58
CA THR A 24 9.49 26.78 -5.54
C THR A 24 9.59 25.27 -5.70
N ARG A 25 8.83 24.51 -4.89
CA ARG A 25 8.74 23.05 -5.07
C ARG A 25 7.51 22.74 -5.93
N PRO A 26 7.69 22.22 -7.17
CA PRO A 26 6.57 21.87 -8.02
C PRO A 26 5.88 20.57 -7.57
N VAL A 27 4.56 20.51 -7.67
CA VAL A 27 3.72 19.32 -7.46
C VAL A 27 2.72 19.19 -8.61
N ASP A 28 2.20 17.99 -8.85
CA ASP A 28 1.22 17.74 -9.91
C ASP A 28 -0.18 18.18 -9.49
N LEU A 29 -0.59 17.78 -8.29
CA LEU A 29 -1.88 18.13 -7.69
C LEU A 29 -1.68 18.71 -6.29
N LEU A 30 -2.42 19.76 -5.98
CA LEU A 30 -2.54 20.34 -4.64
C LEU A 30 -4.00 20.35 -4.19
N LEU A 31 -4.29 19.66 -3.09
CA LEU A 31 -5.54 19.80 -2.35
C LEU A 31 -5.34 20.90 -1.31
N ARG A 32 -6.08 22.00 -1.41
CA ARG A 32 -5.85 23.21 -0.60
C ARG A 32 -6.93 23.41 0.46
N GLY A 33 -6.52 23.68 1.69
CA GLY A 33 -7.37 24.18 2.78
C GLY A 33 -8.23 23.14 3.48
N GLY A 34 -7.92 21.85 3.34
CA GLY A 34 -8.71 20.75 3.89
C GLY A 34 -8.40 20.46 5.37
N GLN A 35 -9.31 19.74 6.02
CA GLN A 35 -9.04 19.08 7.30
C GLN A 35 -8.40 17.72 7.02
N VAL A 36 -7.09 17.60 7.26
CA VAL A 36 -6.34 16.36 7.03
C VAL A 36 -6.49 15.43 8.23
N VAL A 37 -7.01 14.23 7.94
CA VAL A 37 -7.07 13.09 8.87
C VAL A 37 -6.14 12.02 8.32
N ASP A 38 -4.96 11.84 8.92
CA ASP A 38 -3.89 11.02 8.35
C ASP A 38 -4.01 9.51 8.62
N GLY A 39 -5.03 9.09 9.38
CA GLY A 39 -5.25 7.70 9.76
C GLY A 39 -4.42 7.20 10.95
N SER A 40 -3.57 8.04 11.55
CA SER A 40 -2.79 7.70 12.75
C SER A 40 -3.61 7.66 14.05
N GLY A 41 -4.83 8.18 14.01
CA GLY A 41 -5.65 8.43 15.20
C GLY A 41 -5.39 9.79 15.88
N SER A 42 -4.45 10.59 15.36
CA SER A 42 -4.21 11.95 15.82
C SER A 42 -5.39 12.88 15.50
N ALA A 43 -5.47 14.01 16.20
CA ALA A 43 -6.46 15.04 15.90
C ALA A 43 -6.28 15.59 14.46
N PRO A 44 -7.37 15.91 13.74
CA PRO A 44 -7.28 16.49 12.41
C PRO A 44 -6.54 17.82 12.41
N ILE A 45 -5.76 18.10 11.35
CA ILE A 45 -5.08 19.38 11.15
C ILE A 45 -5.59 20.08 9.89
N THR A 46 -5.69 21.41 9.93
CA THR A 46 -5.92 22.18 8.70
C THR A 46 -4.61 22.27 7.93
N ALA A 47 -4.55 21.68 6.73
CA ALA A 47 -3.35 21.67 5.91
C ALA A 47 -3.69 21.47 4.42
N ASP A 48 -2.71 21.77 3.58
CA ASP A 48 -2.71 21.43 2.16
C ASP A 48 -1.97 20.09 1.95
N VAL A 49 -2.37 19.33 0.93
CA VAL A 49 -1.73 18.06 0.55
C VAL A 49 -1.32 18.12 -0.92
N GLY A 50 -0.03 17.88 -1.18
CA GLY A 50 0.55 17.90 -2.53
C GLY A 50 1.01 16.51 -2.97
N THR A 51 0.69 16.14 -4.21
CA THR A 51 1.14 14.88 -4.83
C THR A 51 2.00 15.12 -6.07
N ALA A 52 2.93 14.20 -6.31
CA ALA A 52 3.67 14.10 -7.56
C ALA A 52 3.74 12.61 -7.96
N GLY A 53 3.30 12.29 -9.17
CA GLY A 53 3.12 10.91 -9.62
C GLY A 53 2.21 10.12 -8.67
N ASP A 54 2.73 8.99 -8.16
CA ASP A 54 2.04 8.06 -7.26
C ASP A 54 2.28 8.36 -5.77
N ARG A 55 2.92 9.49 -5.43
CA ARG A 55 3.30 9.82 -4.05
C ARG A 55 2.71 11.12 -3.56
N ILE A 56 2.38 11.13 -2.27
CA ILE A 56 2.24 12.35 -1.49
C ILE A 56 3.65 12.86 -1.19
N VAL A 57 3.96 14.09 -1.62
CA VAL A 57 5.29 14.70 -1.48
C VAL A 57 5.29 15.88 -0.52
N PHE A 58 4.12 16.32 -0.07
CA PHE A 58 3.96 17.49 0.77
C PHE A 58 2.66 17.43 1.57
N VAL A 59 2.73 17.75 2.86
CA VAL A 59 1.59 18.06 3.73
C VAL A 59 1.96 19.28 4.58
N GLY A 60 1.14 20.32 4.60
CA GLY A 60 1.37 21.52 5.41
C GLY A 60 0.85 22.80 4.78
N ASP A 61 1.48 23.94 5.09
CA ASP A 61 1.11 25.25 4.53
C ASP A 61 1.82 25.49 3.18
N SER A 62 1.05 25.41 2.09
CA SER A 62 1.59 25.55 0.72
C SER A 62 2.08 26.97 0.42
N ALA A 63 1.47 27.99 1.05
CA ALA A 63 1.84 29.38 0.85
C ALA A 63 3.18 29.69 1.54
N LYS A 64 3.37 29.21 2.77
CA LYS A 64 4.63 29.35 3.52
C LYS A 64 5.79 28.66 2.80
N LEU A 65 5.56 27.50 2.20
CA LEU A 65 6.58 26.76 1.44
C LEU A 65 6.68 27.13 -0.04
N ARG A 66 5.87 28.09 -0.51
CA ARG A 66 5.86 28.57 -1.90
C ARG A 66 5.73 27.41 -2.90
N ILE A 67 4.83 26.46 -2.61
CA ILE A 67 4.52 25.32 -3.48
C ILE A 67 3.85 25.83 -4.76
N ARG A 68 4.26 25.30 -5.91
CA ARG A 68 3.58 25.53 -7.19
C ARG A 68 2.95 24.22 -7.65
N ALA A 69 1.68 24.23 -8.04
CA ALA A 69 0.98 23.03 -8.48
C ALA A 69 0.56 23.16 -9.95
N ALA A 70 0.65 22.07 -10.72
CA ALA A 70 0.09 22.02 -12.06
C ALA A 70 -1.45 22.10 -12.02
N ARG A 71 -2.06 21.50 -10.99
CA ARG A 71 -3.49 21.59 -10.69
C ARG A 71 -3.72 21.83 -9.21
N THR A 72 -4.64 22.74 -8.89
CA THR A 72 -5.08 22.99 -7.50
C THR A 72 -6.57 22.74 -7.39
N ILE A 73 -6.98 22.07 -6.32
CA ILE A 73 -8.38 21.86 -5.95
C ILE A 73 -8.59 22.46 -4.56
N ASP A 74 -9.55 23.38 -4.42
CA ASP A 74 -9.98 23.90 -3.13
C ASP A 74 -10.89 22.87 -2.45
N VAL A 75 -10.49 22.43 -1.26
CA VAL A 75 -11.19 21.44 -0.45
C VAL A 75 -11.55 22.01 0.94
N LYS A 76 -11.66 23.33 1.06
CA LYS A 76 -12.07 23.99 2.29
C LYS A 76 -13.43 23.48 2.77
N GLY A 77 -13.51 23.16 4.06
CA GLY A 77 -14.71 22.59 4.68
C GLY A 77 -14.90 21.09 4.42
N LEU A 78 -13.99 20.47 3.66
CA LEU A 78 -13.97 19.02 3.43
C LEU A 78 -12.84 18.36 4.23
N VAL A 79 -12.95 17.03 4.36
CA VAL A 79 -11.92 16.19 4.93
C VAL A 79 -11.05 15.60 3.83
N VAL A 80 -9.75 15.58 4.06
CA VAL A 80 -8.77 14.85 3.24
C VAL A 80 -8.26 13.69 4.08
N SER A 81 -8.48 12.46 3.62
CA SER A 81 -8.03 11.23 4.29
C SER A 81 -7.23 10.35 3.35
N PRO A 82 -6.49 9.35 3.86
CA PRO A 82 -6.14 8.18 3.08
C PRO A 82 -7.39 7.59 2.42
N GLY A 83 -7.22 7.03 1.22
CA GLY A 83 -8.27 6.24 0.61
C GLY A 83 -8.60 5.01 1.46
N PHE A 84 -9.87 4.62 1.49
CA PHE A 84 -10.31 3.53 2.35
C PHE A 84 -9.82 2.18 1.83
N ILE A 85 -9.55 1.28 2.78
CA ILE A 85 -9.15 -0.10 2.52
C ILE A 85 -10.32 -0.98 2.95
N ASP A 86 -10.94 -1.66 1.98
CA ASP A 86 -11.97 -2.65 2.26
C ASP A 86 -11.32 -4.04 2.40
N PRO A 87 -11.26 -4.59 3.63
CA PRO A 87 -10.61 -5.87 3.87
C PRO A 87 -11.46 -7.08 3.45
N HIS A 88 -12.74 -6.89 3.11
CA HIS A 88 -13.68 -7.99 2.87
C HIS A 88 -14.57 -7.74 1.64
N ALA A 89 -13.95 -7.74 0.46
CA ALA A 89 -14.65 -7.50 -0.80
C ALA A 89 -14.84 -8.79 -1.63
N HIS A 90 -15.96 -8.88 -2.34
CA HIS A 90 -16.28 -9.94 -3.29
C HIS A 90 -16.28 -9.40 -4.72
N VAL A 91 -15.11 -8.95 -5.19
CA VAL A 91 -14.94 -8.19 -6.44
C VAL A 91 -14.12 -8.94 -7.49
N LEU A 92 -13.79 -10.20 -7.24
CA LEU A 92 -12.85 -10.95 -8.07
C LEU A 92 -13.29 -11.05 -9.54
N GLU A 93 -14.57 -11.30 -9.76
CA GLU A 93 -15.16 -11.38 -11.10
C GLU A 93 -15.21 -10.01 -11.78
N ASP A 94 -15.59 -8.97 -11.03
CA ASP A 94 -15.67 -7.60 -11.54
C ASP A 94 -14.30 -7.06 -11.94
N LEU A 95 -13.28 -7.27 -11.10
CA LEU A 95 -11.90 -6.90 -11.42
C LEU A 95 -11.34 -7.69 -12.59
N ALA A 96 -11.88 -8.87 -12.90
CA ALA A 96 -11.49 -9.68 -14.04
C ALA A 96 -12.29 -9.37 -15.32
N ASP A 97 -13.32 -8.55 -15.25
CA ASP A 97 -14.22 -8.21 -16.35
C ASP A 97 -13.85 -6.84 -16.95
N ALA A 98 -13.70 -6.77 -18.28
CA ALA A 98 -13.27 -5.55 -18.96
C ALA A 98 -14.22 -4.36 -18.76
N ALA A 99 -15.51 -4.61 -18.58
CA ALA A 99 -16.54 -3.59 -18.38
C ALA A 99 -16.70 -3.16 -16.92
N ARG A 100 -16.23 -3.97 -15.95
CA ARG A 100 -16.42 -3.71 -14.51
C ARG A 100 -15.11 -3.50 -13.72
N LYS A 101 -13.95 -3.71 -14.36
CA LYS A 101 -12.62 -3.57 -13.75
C LYS A 101 -12.31 -2.20 -13.14
N THR A 102 -13.07 -1.16 -13.48
CA THR A 102 -12.96 0.17 -12.86
C THR A 102 -13.40 0.17 -11.40
N ASN A 103 -14.20 -0.81 -10.98
CA ASN A 103 -14.66 -0.97 -9.61
C ASN A 103 -15.35 0.28 -9.05
N GLU A 104 -16.18 0.91 -9.89
CA GLU A 104 -16.75 2.24 -9.64
C GLU A 104 -17.57 2.35 -8.37
N CYS A 105 -18.35 1.32 -8.03
CA CYS A 105 -19.16 1.33 -6.79
C CYS A 105 -18.30 1.53 -5.54
N TYR A 106 -17.10 0.95 -5.49
CA TYR A 106 -16.16 1.10 -4.39
C TYR A 106 -15.47 2.47 -4.42
N LEU A 107 -15.05 2.93 -5.61
CA LEU A 107 -14.43 4.25 -5.78
C LEU A 107 -15.38 5.37 -5.34
N MET A 108 -16.68 5.27 -5.66
CA MET A 108 -17.68 6.25 -5.26
C MET A 108 -17.92 6.30 -3.73
N GLN A 109 -17.47 5.28 -2.99
CA GLN A 109 -17.49 5.24 -1.53
C GLN A 109 -16.16 5.69 -0.90
N GLY A 110 -15.16 6.05 -1.71
CA GLY A 110 -13.82 6.43 -1.26
C GLY A 110 -12.86 5.25 -1.03
N VAL A 111 -13.25 4.03 -1.42
CA VAL A 111 -12.39 2.84 -1.32
C VAL A 111 -11.37 2.86 -2.45
N THR A 112 -10.09 2.81 -2.11
CA THR A 112 -8.99 2.77 -3.07
C THR A 112 -8.26 1.43 -3.09
N THR A 113 -8.48 0.59 -2.08
CA THR A 113 -7.88 -0.74 -1.97
C THR A 113 -8.90 -1.75 -1.51
N VAL A 114 -8.97 -2.89 -2.19
CA VAL A 114 -9.86 -4.00 -1.86
C VAL A 114 -9.06 -5.28 -1.61
N ILE A 115 -9.50 -6.08 -0.64
CA ILE A 115 -8.97 -7.41 -0.39
C ILE A 115 -10.06 -8.42 -0.73
N THR A 116 -9.77 -9.35 -1.65
CA THR A 116 -10.73 -10.35 -2.14
C THR A 116 -10.19 -11.78 -2.02
N GLY A 117 -10.99 -12.79 -2.41
CA GLY A 117 -10.72 -14.19 -2.08
C GLY A 117 -11.18 -14.58 -0.67
N ASN A 118 -12.14 -13.82 -0.14
CA ASN A 118 -12.73 -14.04 1.18
C ASN A 118 -13.62 -15.30 1.22
N ASP A 119 -13.97 -15.73 2.42
CA ASP A 119 -14.94 -16.79 2.69
C ASP A 119 -14.59 -18.15 2.05
N GLY A 120 -13.28 -18.39 1.85
CA GLY A 120 -12.77 -19.58 1.19
C GLY A 120 -12.98 -19.61 -0.32
N GLY A 121 -13.47 -18.52 -0.90
CA GLY A 121 -13.61 -18.30 -2.33
C GLY A 121 -12.30 -17.86 -2.99
N GLY A 122 -12.38 -17.62 -4.29
CA GLY A 122 -11.23 -17.18 -5.08
C GLY A 122 -10.56 -18.29 -5.89
N PRO A 123 -9.46 -17.96 -6.58
CA PRO A 123 -8.89 -18.80 -7.62
C PRO A 123 -7.80 -19.69 -7.04
N ILE A 124 -7.67 -20.92 -7.56
CA ILE A 124 -6.48 -21.75 -7.30
C ILE A 124 -5.23 -21.10 -7.88
N GLN A 125 -5.35 -20.57 -9.11
CA GLN A 125 -4.25 -19.97 -9.84
C GLN A 125 -4.13 -18.47 -9.54
N SER A 126 -3.79 -18.12 -8.28
CA SER A 126 -3.66 -16.74 -7.83
C SER A 126 -2.68 -15.92 -8.68
N ARG A 127 -1.56 -16.51 -9.12
CA ARG A 127 -0.60 -15.86 -10.03
C ARG A 127 -1.23 -15.42 -11.34
N ALA A 128 -2.02 -16.29 -11.97
CA ALA A 128 -2.65 -15.99 -13.26
C ALA A 128 -3.68 -14.86 -13.11
N MET A 129 -4.43 -14.86 -12.00
CA MET A 129 -5.37 -13.80 -11.67
C MET A 129 -4.66 -12.45 -11.49
N LEU A 130 -3.61 -12.40 -10.67
CA LEU A 130 -2.83 -11.17 -10.45
C LEU A 130 -2.20 -10.66 -11.75
N ALA A 131 -1.65 -11.55 -12.58
CA ALA A 131 -1.09 -11.18 -13.89
C ALA A 131 -2.16 -10.58 -14.82
N LYS A 132 -3.37 -11.17 -14.84
CA LYS A 132 -4.50 -10.62 -15.61
C LYS A 132 -4.83 -9.21 -15.16
N TRP A 133 -4.96 -8.97 -13.84
CA TRP A 133 -5.24 -7.65 -13.30
C TRP A 133 -4.16 -6.64 -13.64
N SER A 134 -2.88 -7.01 -13.51
CA SER A 134 -1.76 -6.14 -13.89
C SER A 134 -1.76 -5.81 -15.38
N GLN A 135 -2.05 -6.77 -16.25
CA GLN A 135 -2.04 -6.58 -17.71
C GLN A 135 -3.18 -5.66 -18.17
N GLN A 136 -4.39 -5.84 -17.64
CA GLN A 136 -5.54 -5.07 -18.09
C GLN A 136 -5.70 -3.73 -17.37
N GLY A 137 -5.07 -3.55 -16.20
CA GLY A 137 -5.29 -2.43 -15.29
C GLY A 137 -6.64 -2.52 -14.56
N ILE A 138 -6.66 -2.16 -13.28
CA ILE A 138 -7.86 -2.14 -12.44
C ILE A 138 -7.98 -0.78 -11.74
N GLY A 139 -9.20 -0.37 -11.39
CA GLY A 139 -9.46 0.96 -10.83
C GLY A 139 -9.05 1.11 -9.37
N THR A 140 -9.29 0.09 -8.55
CA THR A 140 -8.79 0.00 -7.17
C THR A 140 -7.50 -0.80 -7.10
N ASN A 141 -6.63 -0.52 -6.13
CA ASN A 141 -5.61 -1.49 -5.75
C ASN A 141 -6.29 -2.77 -5.23
N ALA A 142 -5.66 -3.93 -5.44
CA ALA A 142 -6.23 -5.19 -4.99
C ALA A 142 -5.19 -6.09 -4.32
N ALA A 143 -5.61 -6.74 -3.24
CA ALA A 143 -4.92 -7.88 -2.64
C ALA A 143 -5.82 -9.11 -2.69
N LEU A 144 -5.21 -10.30 -2.68
CA LEU A 144 -5.91 -11.57 -2.90
C LEU A 144 -5.52 -12.58 -1.83
N TYR A 145 -6.51 -13.05 -1.08
CA TYR A 145 -6.38 -14.25 -0.26
C TYR A 145 -6.39 -15.51 -1.12
N VAL A 146 -5.76 -16.56 -0.62
CA VAL A 146 -5.90 -17.93 -1.16
C VAL A 146 -7.04 -18.61 -0.41
N GLY A 147 -8.17 -18.79 -1.08
CA GLY A 147 -9.36 -19.39 -0.47
C GLY A 147 -9.15 -20.85 -0.10
N GLN A 148 -9.35 -21.20 1.17
CA GLN A 148 -9.23 -22.60 1.60
C GLN A 148 -10.26 -23.50 0.91
N GLY A 149 -11.46 -22.98 0.61
CA GLY A 149 -12.51 -23.72 -0.09
C GLY A 149 -12.10 -24.08 -1.52
N ALA A 150 -11.44 -23.17 -2.22
CA ALA A 150 -10.85 -23.47 -3.53
C ALA A 150 -9.80 -24.57 -3.42
N VAL A 151 -8.81 -24.42 -2.54
CA VAL A 151 -7.72 -25.42 -2.34
C VAL A 151 -8.29 -26.79 -1.97
N ARG A 152 -9.25 -26.82 -1.05
CA ARG A 152 -9.91 -28.05 -0.64
C ARG A 152 -10.61 -28.74 -1.81
N ARG A 153 -11.34 -27.99 -2.64
CA ARG A 153 -12.02 -28.55 -3.82
C ARG A 153 -11.04 -29.18 -4.79
N GLU A 154 -9.93 -28.51 -5.04
CA GLU A 154 -8.90 -28.98 -5.97
C GLU A 154 -8.21 -30.26 -5.46
N VAL A 155 -7.85 -30.31 -4.18
CA VAL A 155 -7.04 -31.40 -3.62
C VAL A 155 -7.89 -32.56 -3.09
N MET A 156 -9.00 -32.25 -2.43
CA MET A 156 -9.84 -33.21 -1.69
C MET A 156 -11.25 -33.36 -2.26
N GLY A 157 -11.65 -32.53 -3.23
CA GLY A 157 -13.02 -32.49 -3.74
C GLY A 157 -14.01 -31.89 -2.74
N MET A 158 -15.29 -32.21 -2.94
CA MET A 158 -16.42 -31.71 -2.13
C MET A 158 -16.92 -32.70 -1.09
N SER A 159 -16.22 -33.83 -0.88
CA SER A 159 -16.66 -34.84 0.08
C SER A 159 -16.76 -34.26 1.49
N ASP A 160 -17.89 -34.48 2.16
CA ASP A 160 -18.14 -34.19 3.58
C ASP A 160 -17.97 -35.44 4.45
N ALA A 161 -17.50 -36.55 3.86
CA ALA A 161 -17.29 -37.81 4.57
C ALA A 161 -16.28 -37.63 5.71
N ALA A 162 -16.56 -38.27 6.85
CA ALA A 162 -15.67 -38.26 7.99
C ALA A 162 -14.29 -38.82 7.63
N PRO A 163 -13.19 -38.28 8.20
CA PRO A 163 -11.86 -38.85 8.03
C PRO A 163 -11.84 -40.33 8.43
N THR A 164 -11.29 -41.16 7.58
CA THR A 164 -11.00 -42.56 7.90
C THR A 164 -9.59 -42.67 8.47
N ALA A 165 -9.30 -43.69 9.28
CA ALA A 165 -7.94 -43.92 9.82
C ALA A 165 -6.85 -43.97 8.72
N GLN A 166 -7.22 -44.40 7.50
CA GLN A 166 -6.34 -44.41 6.31
C GLN A 166 -6.03 -43.00 5.77
N SER A 167 -6.99 -42.07 5.81
CA SER A 167 -6.81 -40.69 5.37
C SER A 167 -6.12 -39.82 6.42
N GLU A 168 -6.31 -40.09 7.71
CA GLU A 168 -5.55 -39.48 8.81
C GLU A 168 -4.05 -39.80 8.74
N GLY A 169 -3.68 -41.02 8.32
CA GLY A 169 -2.29 -41.43 8.11
C GLY A 169 -1.58 -40.68 6.97
N HIS A 170 -2.31 -40.27 5.93
CA HIS A 170 -1.78 -39.46 4.82
C HIS A 170 -1.53 -37.99 5.21
N GLY A 171 -2.41 -37.40 6.03
CA GLY A 171 -2.24 -36.04 6.55
C GLY A 171 -1.10 -35.88 7.58
N ARG A 172 -0.66 -36.98 8.20
CA ARG A 172 0.47 -37.03 9.14
C ARG A 172 1.84 -37.23 8.51
N ARG A 173 1.96 -37.22 7.16
CA ARG A 173 3.28 -37.27 6.51
C ARG A 173 4.07 -36.01 6.88
N ARG A 174 4.92 -36.13 7.90
CA ARG A 174 5.92 -35.11 8.26
C ARG A 174 6.66 -34.70 6.99
N PRO A 175 6.96 -33.41 6.77
CA PRO A 175 7.70 -32.97 5.60
C PRO A 175 8.96 -33.82 5.48
N ARG A 176 9.15 -34.46 4.32
CA ARG A 176 10.38 -35.20 4.02
C ARG A 176 11.51 -34.21 4.21
N HIS A 177 12.35 -34.45 5.22
CA HIS A 177 13.54 -33.68 5.50
C HIS A 177 14.32 -33.46 4.21
N VAL A 178 14.39 -32.20 3.76
CA VAL A 178 15.42 -31.77 2.82
C VAL A 178 16.74 -32.00 3.55
N HIS A 179 17.61 -32.81 2.96
CA HIS A 179 18.89 -33.21 3.54
C HIS A 179 19.74 -31.97 3.87
N GLY A 180 19.77 -31.60 5.14
CA GLY A 180 20.66 -30.61 5.74
C GLY A 180 21.29 -31.25 6.96
N SER A 181 22.58 -31.52 6.83
CA SER A 181 23.43 -32.21 7.79
C SER A 181 23.45 -31.54 9.19
N LEU A 182 23.44 -32.40 10.23
CA LEU A 182 23.87 -32.19 11.62
C LEU A 182 23.00 -31.31 12.53
N LEU A 183 22.23 -31.97 13.41
CA LEU A 183 22.31 -31.90 14.88
C LEU A 183 21.20 -32.80 15.49
N ARG A 184 21.57 -33.87 16.20
CA ARG A 184 20.61 -34.79 16.86
C ARG A 184 20.11 -34.20 18.18
N PRO A 185 18.80 -34.21 18.49
CA PRO A 185 18.32 -33.95 19.84
C PRO A 185 18.41 -35.22 20.70
N ARG A 186 18.92 -35.08 21.93
CA ARG A 186 18.93 -36.12 22.97
C ARG A 186 17.50 -36.59 23.30
N GLN A 187 17.33 -37.91 23.36
CA GLN A 187 16.15 -38.56 23.96
C GLN A 187 16.01 -38.15 25.42
N LEU A 188 14.86 -37.58 25.78
CA LEU A 188 14.45 -37.41 27.17
C LEU A 188 12.96 -37.74 27.29
N CYS A 189 12.63 -39.04 27.25
CA CYS A 189 11.39 -39.57 27.83
C CYS A 189 11.44 -41.09 27.89
N GLN A 190 12.25 -41.64 28.80
CA GLN A 190 12.03 -42.96 29.38
C GLN A 190 12.37 -42.87 30.87
N ASP A 191 11.63 -43.64 31.65
CA ASP A 191 11.72 -43.83 33.11
C ASP A 191 11.03 -42.80 34.00
N ARG A 192 9.73 -43.03 34.21
CA ARG A 192 9.25 -43.19 35.59
C ARG A 192 8.41 -44.46 35.69
N GLY A 193 8.98 -45.40 36.44
CA GLY A 193 8.43 -46.71 36.69
C GLY A 193 7.15 -46.67 37.51
N SER A 194 6.41 -47.75 37.36
CA SER A 194 5.50 -48.27 38.35
C SER A 194 6.20 -48.40 39.71
N ASP A 195 5.56 -47.93 40.77
CA ASP A 195 5.60 -48.68 42.02
C ASP A 195 4.33 -48.51 42.85
N ARG A 196 3.90 -49.63 43.44
CA ARG A 196 2.70 -49.79 44.27
C ARG A 196 2.99 -49.41 45.73
N ALA A 197 1.90 -49.27 46.49
CA ALA A 197 1.77 -49.46 47.95
C ALA A 197 2.10 -48.27 48.88
N ARG A 198 1.06 -47.56 49.32
CA ARG A 198 0.40 -47.72 50.63
C ARG A 198 -0.90 -46.92 50.66
#